data_AF-A0A2J6I690-F1
#
_entry.id   AF-A0A2J6I690-F1
#
_cell.length_a   1.000
_cell.length_b   1.000
_cell.length_c   1.000
_cell.angle_alpha   90.00
_cell.angle_beta   90.00
_cell.angle_gamma   90.00
#
_symmetry.space_group_name_H-M   'P 1'
#
loop_
_entity.id
_entity.type
_entity.pdbx_description
1 polymer ?
#
loop_
_entity_poly.entity_id
_entity_poly.type
_entity_poly.pdbx_seq_one_letter_code
_entity_poly.pdbx_strand_id
1 'polypeptide(L)'
;MEETYLNKYYHKFFSLSPVSKRKTYLAQTRLAFIEKKLLLKNQRTSYLVKIFDNNNKHKFEYMLIYAKLSGTTKIYDDYPIVAVFKIRYLNELDDNQLTLKDFDFVEWAFVASKDQQFI
;
A
#
# COMPACT_ATOMS: atom_id res chain seq x y z
N MET A 1 -17.89 5.53 10.61
CA MET A 1 -16.87 6.00 9.64
C MET A 1 -15.54 5.38 10.03
N GLU A 2 -15.12 4.31 9.36
CA GLU A 2 -13.79 3.74 9.57
C GLU A 2 -12.76 4.65 8.90
N GLU A 3 -12.22 5.60 9.66
CA GLU A 3 -10.91 6.15 9.30
C GLU A 3 -9.90 5.00 9.32
N THR A 4 -9.41 4.64 8.14
CA THR A 4 -8.42 3.58 8.02
C THR A 4 -7.12 4.06 8.68
N TYR A 5 -6.44 3.17 9.43
CA TYR A 5 -5.13 3.43 10.07
C TYR A 5 -4.05 3.99 9.14
N LEU A 6 -4.30 4.02 7.82
CA LEU A 6 -3.45 4.60 6.79
C LEU A 6 -3.59 6.13 6.66
N ASN A 7 -4.71 6.72 7.11
CA ASN A 7 -4.93 8.18 7.04
C ASN A 7 -3.79 8.98 7.72
N LYS A 8 -3.19 8.45 8.80
CA LYS A 8 -2.05 9.12 9.47
C LYS A 8 -0.80 9.26 8.60
N TYR A 9 -0.68 8.44 7.56
CA TYR A 9 0.42 8.46 6.58
C TYR A 9 0.04 9.20 5.28
N TYR A 10 -1.16 9.80 5.20
CA TYR A 10 -1.57 10.56 4.04
C TYR A 10 -0.62 11.74 3.81
N HIS A 11 -0.09 11.87 2.58
CA HIS A 11 0.93 12.86 2.21
C HIS A 11 2.20 12.81 3.08
N LYS A 12 2.53 11.64 3.63
CA LYS A 12 3.76 11.41 4.41
C LYS A 12 4.50 10.19 3.88
N PHE A 13 5.82 10.20 4.08
CA PHE A 13 6.65 9.04 3.84
C PHE A 13 6.49 8.02 4.96
N PHE A 14 6.52 6.73 4.60
CA PHE A 14 6.41 5.61 5.52
C PHE A 14 7.22 4.40 5.02
N SER A 15 7.40 3.42 5.89
CA SER A 15 8.05 2.15 5.54
C SER A 15 7.00 1.12 5.17
N LEU A 16 7.19 0.49 4.00
CA LEU A 16 6.35 -0.61 3.53
C LEU A 16 7.21 -1.88 3.44
N SER A 17 6.81 -2.91 4.19
CA SER A 17 7.59 -4.14 4.32
C SER A 17 6.73 -5.35 3.99
N PRO A 18 7.24 -6.36 3.26
CA PRO A 18 6.46 -7.54 2.96
C PRO A 18 6.14 -8.34 4.23
N VAL A 19 4.96 -8.94 4.32
CA VAL A 19 4.58 -9.78 5.47
C VAL A 19 5.32 -11.13 5.42
N SER A 20 5.51 -11.68 4.21
CA SER A 20 6.31 -12.89 3.98
C SER A 20 7.75 -12.51 3.64
N LYS A 21 8.70 -13.42 3.83
CA LYS A 21 10.07 -13.30 3.29
C LYS A 21 10.30 -14.12 2.02
N ARG A 22 9.33 -14.95 1.62
CA ARG A 22 9.46 -15.89 0.49
C ARG A 22 8.75 -15.34 -0.75
N LYS A 23 9.49 -15.24 -1.87
CA LYS A 23 8.98 -14.86 -3.21
C LYS A 23 8.12 -13.59 -3.17
N THR A 24 8.67 -12.50 -2.63
CA THR A 24 7.98 -11.22 -2.49
C THR A 24 8.37 -10.26 -3.60
N TYR A 25 7.45 -9.36 -3.95
CA TYR A 25 7.70 -8.33 -4.96
C TYR A 25 8.57 -7.20 -4.40
N LEU A 26 8.27 -6.77 -3.17
CA LEU A 26 9.02 -5.73 -2.46
C LEU A 26 10.44 -6.20 -2.13
N ALA A 27 10.66 -7.51 -1.98
CA ALA A 27 11.87 -8.20 -1.53
C ALA A 27 12.34 -7.85 -0.10
N GLN A 28 12.27 -6.57 0.27
CA GLN A 28 12.67 -5.99 1.53
C GLN A 28 11.83 -4.73 1.83
N THR A 29 12.08 -4.09 2.97
CA THR A 29 11.45 -2.81 3.31
C THR A 29 11.75 -1.75 2.24
N ARG A 30 10.72 -1.04 1.77
CA ARG A 30 10.82 0.06 0.80
C ARG A 30 10.21 1.33 1.37
N LEU A 31 10.81 2.47 1.02
CA LEU A 31 10.21 3.77 1.28
C LEU A 31 8.97 3.93 0.40
N ALA A 32 7.87 4.38 0.99
CA ALA A 32 6.63 4.64 0.28
C ALA A 32 6.01 5.98 0.68
N PHE A 33 5.13 6.51 -0.17
CA PHE A 33 4.44 7.78 0.04
C PHE A 33 3.01 7.69 -0.50
N ILE A 34 2.01 8.03 0.32
CA ILE A 34 0.62 8.11 -0.13
C ILE A 34 0.41 9.43 -0.85
N GLU A 35 0.07 9.38 -2.14
CA GLU A 35 -0.19 10.57 -2.95
C GLU A 35 -1.68 10.91 -3.01
N LYS A 36 -2.53 9.90 -3.21
CA LYS A 36 -3.97 10.11 -3.38
C LYS A 36 -4.77 9.05 -2.64
N LYS A 37 -5.92 9.47 -2.12
CA LYS A 37 -6.95 8.59 -1.57
C LYS A 37 -7.99 8.38 -2.66
N LEU A 38 -8.34 7.12 -2.91
CA LEU A 38 -9.29 6.71 -3.92
C LEU A 38 -10.46 6.00 -3.25
N LEU A 39 -11.68 6.35 -3.66
CA LEU A 39 -12.90 5.69 -3.20
C LEU A 39 -13.38 4.75 -4.30
N LEU A 40 -13.27 3.46 -4.06
CA LEU A 40 -13.74 2.44 -4.99
C LEU A 40 -15.27 2.30 -4.89
N LYS A 41 -15.90 1.79 -5.96
CA LYS A 41 -17.36 1.68 -6.11
C LYS A 41 -18.09 1.02 -4.93
N ASN A 42 -17.44 0.09 -4.23
CA ASN A 42 -17.96 -0.60 -3.06
C ASN A 42 -17.73 0.16 -1.73
N GLN A 43 -17.58 1.50 -1.80
CA GLN A 43 -17.27 2.39 -0.67
C GLN A 43 -15.98 2.03 0.08
N ARG A 44 -15.10 1.27 -0.57
CA ARG A 44 -13.80 0.92 0.01
C ARG A 44 -12.79 1.99 -0.31
N THR A 45 -12.06 2.40 0.71
CA THR A 45 -10.94 3.31 0.53
C THR A 45 -9.69 2.54 0.11
N SER A 46 -9.10 2.92 -1.01
CA SER A 46 -7.74 2.54 -1.41
C SER A 46 -6.85 3.78 -1.46
N TYR A 47 -5.54 3.57 -1.48
CA TYR A 47 -4.57 4.65 -1.52
C TYR A 47 -3.59 4.42 -2.66
N LEU A 48 -3.45 5.41 -3.52
CA LEU A 48 -2.40 5.48 -4.52
C LEU A 48 -1.09 5.84 -3.81
N VAL A 49 -0.10 4.96 -3.96
CA VAL A 49 1.21 5.11 -3.34
C VAL A 49 2.31 5.11 -4.38
N LYS A 50 3.32 5.94 -4.11
CA LYS A 50 4.65 5.80 -4.72
C LYS A 50 5.44 4.83 -3.88
N ILE A 51 5.99 3.79 -4.49
CA ILE A 51 6.95 2.87 -3.84
C ILE A 51 8.31 3.10 -4.49
N PHE A 52 9.27 3.58 -3.69
CA PHE A 52 10.59 3.99 -4.19
C PHE A 52 11.53 2.80 -4.31
N ASP A 53 12.37 2.78 -5.34
CA ASP A 53 13.45 1.80 -5.49
C ASP A 53 14.54 2.08 -4.45
N ASN A 54 14.98 1.05 -3.74
CA ASN A 54 16.01 1.17 -2.71
C ASN A 54 17.39 1.51 -3.31
N ASN A 55 17.65 1.13 -4.55
CA ASN A 55 18.89 1.41 -5.26
C ASN A 55 18.87 2.79 -5.94
N ASN A 56 17.70 3.37 -6.16
CA ASN A 56 17.56 4.67 -6.82
C ASN A 56 16.34 5.44 -6.29
N LYS A 57 16.62 6.44 -5.42
CA LYS A 57 15.60 7.27 -4.78
C LYS A 57 14.78 8.14 -5.74
N HIS A 58 15.22 8.32 -6.99
CA HIS A 58 14.47 9.04 -8.01
C HIS A 58 13.54 8.13 -8.81
N LYS A 59 13.68 6.80 -8.68
CA LYS A 59 12.80 5.82 -9.31
C LYS A 59 11.74 5.38 -8.31
N PHE A 60 10.50 5.47 -8.74
CA PHE A 60 9.36 4.93 -8.00
C PHE A 60 8.33 4.38 -8.99
N GLU A 61 7.43 3.57 -8.47
CA GLU A 61 6.28 3.05 -9.18
C GLU A 61 4.99 3.41 -8.46
N TYR A 62 3.92 3.57 -9.25
CA TYR A 62 2.59 3.77 -8.73
C TYR A 62 1.91 2.44 -8.48
N MET A 63 1.48 2.26 -7.23
CA MET A 63 0.77 1.07 -6.77
C MET A 63 -0.43 1.49 -5.94
N LEU A 64 -1.34 0.56 -5.73
CA LEU A 64 -2.44 0.75 -4.80
C LEU A 64 -2.18 -0.04 -3.53
N ILE A 65 -2.49 0.56 -2.38
CA ILE A 65 -2.60 -0.18 -1.13
C ILE A 65 -4.02 -0.13 -0.58
N TYR A 66 -4.40 -1.22 0.08
CA TYR A 66 -5.70 -1.39 0.70
C TYR A 66 -5.52 -2.03 2.07
N ALA A 67 -6.08 -1.41 3.12
CA ALA A 67 -5.98 -1.94 4.47
C ALA A 67 -6.75 -3.27 4.60
N LYS A 68 -6.12 -4.28 5.19
CA LYS A 68 -6.78 -5.55 5.49
C LYS A 68 -7.80 -5.32 6.62
N LEU A 69 -9.07 -5.66 6.37
CA LEU A 69 -10.18 -5.42 7.31
C LEU A 69 -10.65 -6.67 8.06
N SER A 70 -10.18 -7.86 7.68
CA SER A 70 -10.61 -9.12 8.29
C SER A 70 -9.46 -10.10 8.51
N GLY A 71 -9.65 -11.05 9.44
CA GLY A 71 -8.61 -11.97 9.89
C GLY A 71 -7.50 -11.26 10.66
N THR A 72 -6.24 -11.69 10.48
CA THR A 72 -5.08 -10.98 11.02
C THR A 72 -4.88 -9.66 10.26
N THR A 73 -5.23 -8.53 10.89
CA THR A 73 -5.17 -7.18 10.30
C THR A 73 -3.91 -6.40 10.68
N LYS A 74 -3.12 -6.91 11.64
CA LYS A 74 -1.84 -6.33 12.06
C LYS A 74 -0.75 -7.40 12.19
N ILE A 75 0.51 -6.99 12.08
CA ILE A 75 1.68 -7.80 12.44
C ILE A 75 2.38 -7.16 13.66
N TYR A 76 2.96 -8.00 14.52
CA TYR A 76 3.58 -7.58 15.79
C TYR A 76 2.62 -6.74 16.67
N ASP A 77 1.32 -7.01 16.57
CA ASP A 77 0.20 -6.31 17.24
C ASP A 77 0.07 -4.80 17.00
N ASP A 78 0.99 -4.20 16.24
CA ASP A 78 1.09 -2.74 16.10
C ASP A 78 0.99 -2.25 14.65
N TYR A 79 1.50 -3.03 13.69
CA TYR A 79 1.62 -2.56 12.31
C TYR A 79 0.49 -3.07 11.41
N PRO A 80 -0.34 -2.18 10.82
CA PRO A 80 -1.44 -2.59 9.96
C PRO A 80 -0.95 -3.29 8.70
N ILE A 81 -1.62 -4.39 8.36
CA ILE A 81 -1.40 -5.15 7.12
C ILE A 81 -2.20 -4.52 6.00
N VAL A 82 -1.57 -4.39 4.84
CA VAL A 82 -2.15 -3.88 3.61
C VAL A 82 -1.93 -4.88 2.47
N ALA A 83 -2.89 -4.97 1.56
CA ALA A 83 -2.70 -5.58 0.26
C ALA A 83 -2.08 -4.57 -0.68
N VAL A 84 -1.04 -4.98 -1.42
CA VAL A 84 -0.39 -4.19 -2.47
C VAL A 84 -0.92 -4.67 -3.82
N PHE A 85 -1.35 -3.74 -4.66
CA PHE A 85 -1.88 -4.01 -5.99
C PHE A 85 -1.14 -3.23 -7.06
N LYS A 86 -0.88 -3.88 -8.19
CA LYS A 86 -0.30 -3.25 -9.37
C LYS A 86 -1.39 -2.61 -10.20
N ILE A 87 -1.11 -1.39 -10.67
CA ILE A 87 -2.01 -0.62 -11.53
C ILE A 87 -1.63 -0.92 -12.99
N ARG A 88 -2.60 -1.36 -13.79
CA ARG A 88 -2.39 -1.64 -15.21
C ARG A 88 -2.39 -0.37 -16.05
N TYR A 89 -3.34 0.53 -15.79
CA TYR A 89 -3.51 1.79 -16.52
C TYR A 89 -3.72 2.96 -15.55
N LEU A 90 -2.72 3.83 -15.41
CA LEU A 90 -2.76 4.94 -14.44
C LEU A 90 -3.82 5.99 -14.78
N ASN A 91 -4.10 6.18 -16.08
CA ASN A 91 -4.99 7.23 -16.59
C ASN A 91 -6.48 6.95 -16.29
N GLU A 92 -6.81 5.74 -15.82
CA GLU A 92 -8.19 5.32 -15.56
C GLU A 92 -8.58 5.47 -14.07
N LEU A 93 -7.65 5.91 -13.21
CA LEU A 93 -7.85 5.98 -11.74
C LEU A 93 -8.91 6.99 -11.27
N ASP A 94 -9.38 7.88 -12.13
CA ASP A 94 -10.45 8.85 -11.82
C ASP A 94 -11.85 8.31 -12.14
N ASP A 95 -11.97 7.06 -12.63
CA ASP A 95 -13.26 6.41 -12.83
C ASP A 95 -13.84 5.91 -11.49
N ASN A 96 -14.99 6.46 -11.12
CA ASN A 96 -15.76 6.07 -9.92
C ASN A 96 -16.33 4.64 -9.98
N GLN A 97 -16.19 3.94 -11.11
CA GLN A 97 -16.64 2.56 -11.28
C GLN A 97 -15.60 1.51 -10.88
N LEU A 98 -14.36 1.92 -10.58
CA LEU A 98 -13.27 1.00 -10.27
C LEU A 98 -13.54 0.14 -9.02
N THR A 99 -13.10 -1.11 -9.11
CA THR A 99 -13.16 -2.11 -8.04
C THR A 99 -11.78 -2.73 -7.83
N LEU A 100 -11.59 -3.45 -6.71
CA LEU A 100 -10.32 -4.15 -6.47
C LEU A 100 -9.97 -5.22 -7.52
N LYS A 101 -10.94 -5.71 -8.29
CA LYS A 101 -10.72 -6.72 -9.34
C LYS A 101 -10.03 -6.16 -10.57
N ASP A 102 -10.04 -4.83 -10.72
CA ASP A 102 -9.42 -4.13 -11.84
C ASP A 102 -7.89 -3.97 -11.65
N PHE A 103 -7.38 -4.41 -10.49
CA PHE A 103 -5.97 -4.36 -10.15
C PHE A 103 -5.41 -5.76 -9.84
N ASP A 104 -4.12 -5.94 -10.13
CA ASP A 104 -3.46 -7.22 -9.86
C ASP A 104 -2.93 -7.24 -8.44
N PHE A 105 -3.44 -8.18 -7.63
CA PHE A 105 -2.87 -8.41 -6.30
C PHE A 105 -1.42 -8.86 -6.44
N VAL A 106 -0.52 -8.17 -5.74
CA VAL A 106 0.91 -8.44 -5.76
C VAL A 106 1.29 -9.23 -4.52
N GLU A 107 1.08 -8.65 -3.33
CA GLU A 107 1.39 -9.29 -2.06
C GLU A 107 0.74 -8.60 -0.86
N TRP A 108 0.86 -9.24 0.31
CA TRP A 108 0.57 -8.62 1.60
C TRP A 108 1.83 -7.96 2.16
N ALA A 109 1.67 -6.72 2.63
CA ALA A 109 2.71 -5.93 3.29
C ALA A 109 2.19 -5.33 4.59
N PHE A 110 3.06 -4.78 5.42
CA PHE A 110 2.70 -4.00 6.59
C PHE A 110 3.31 -2.61 6.53
N VAL A 111 2.64 -1.67 7.19
CA VAL A 111 3.00 -0.26 7.19
C VAL A 111 3.53 0.18 8.55
N ALA A 112 4.68 0.83 8.54
CA ALA A 112 5.40 1.30 9.71
C ALA A 112 5.89 2.75 9.53
N SER A 113 6.36 3.39 10.60
CA SER A 113 6.98 4.71 10.49
C SER A 113 8.25 4.63 9.62
N LYS A 114 8.57 5.71 8.91
CA LYS A 114 9.72 5.78 7.98
C LYS A 114 11.05 5.36 8.61
N ASP A 115 11.24 5.65 9.90
CA ASP A 115 12.51 5.41 10.58
C ASP A 115 12.67 3.95 11.06
N GLN A 116 11.63 3.13 10.90
CA GLN A 116 11.66 1.72 11.28
C GLN A 116 12.15 0.89 10.09
N GLN A 117 13.26 0.19 10.32
CA GLN A 117 13.81 -0.80 9.41
C GLN A 117 13.57 -2.20 9.96
N PHE A 118 13.04 -3.08 9.12
CA PHE A 118 12.80 -4.48 9.44
C PHE A 118 13.76 -5.33 8.62
N ILE A 119 14.52 -6.20 9.31
CA ILE A 119 15.53 -7.14 8.77
C ILE A 119 14.85 -8.46 8.41
#